data_AF-A0A820ASW1-F1
#
_entry.id   AF-A0A820ASW1-F1
#
_cell.length_a   1.000
_cell.length_b   1.000
_cell.length_c   1.000
_cell.angle_alpha   90.00
_cell.angle_beta   90.00
_cell.angle_gamma   90.00
#
_symmetry.space_group_name_H-M   'P 1'
#
loop_
_entity.id
_entity.type
_entity.pdbx_description
1 polymer ?
#
loop_
_entity_poly.entity_id
_entity_poly.type
_entity_poly.pdbx_seq_one_letter_code
_entity_poly.pdbx_strand_id
1 'polypeptide(L)'
;MNIPNEVRIRYIETINIEQIPIDLINVLFRLAIDQGRESIINSTNRNGGYRPKVRHWNGKIVQIEHKDDGILLTIDFVQKPSTTCYEELERFYMSKCGDDYQESARKELINKLVLTRYDNRTQRIDNIDFQLTPATFTFNDDSQTTLMDYYLHKFDMTIKDPDQPLIVYCPRRPGENTVRINHFIIIMI
;
A
#
# COMPACT_ATOMS: atom_id res chain seq x y z
N MET A 1 24.51 -6.87 26.77
CA MET A 1 23.61 -6.42 27.85
C MET A 1 22.20 -6.85 27.48
N ASN A 2 21.58 -7.74 28.27
CA ASN A 2 20.26 -8.29 28.00
C ASN A 2 19.23 -7.42 28.73
N ILE A 3 18.49 -6.58 28.01
CA ILE A 3 17.40 -5.78 28.60
C ILE A 3 16.23 -6.75 28.81
N PRO A 4 15.69 -6.89 30.04
CA PRO A 4 14.59 -7.81 30.27
C PRO A 4 13.33 -7.33 29.52
N ASN A 5 12.83 -8.14 28.59
CA ASN A 5 11.60 -7.91 27.81
C ASN A 5 10.33 -8.27 28.60
N GLU A 6 10.31 -8.05 29.92
CA GLU A 6 9.12 -8.33 30.75
C GLU A 6 8.33 -7.04 30.99
N VAL A 7 7.18 -6.91 30.31
CA VAL A 7 6.22 -5.82 30.54
C VAL A 7 5.11 -6.34 31.45
N ARG A 8 5.02 -5.79 32.67
CA ARG A 8 3.94 -6.09 33.62
C ARG A 8 2.82 -5.06 33.50
N ILE A 9 1.71 -5.47 32.89
CA ILE A 9 0.51 -4.65 32.79
C ILE A 9 -0.35 -4.89 34.04
N ARG A 10 -0.76 -3.81 34.72
CA ARG A 10 -1.68 -3.86 35.86
C ARG A 10 -2.82 -2.88 35.62
N TYR A 11 -4.04 -3.31 35.94
CA TYR A 11 -5.19 -2.40 35.99
C TYR A 11 -4.97 -1.36 37.10
N ILE A 12 -5.22 -0.10 36.77
CA ILE A 12 -5.13 1.02 37.72
C ILE A 12 -6.54 1.47 38.04
N GLU A 13 -7.27 1.96 37.04
CA GLU A 13 -8.62 2.48 37.19
C GLU A 13 -9.36 2.53 35.84
N THR A 14 -10.65 2.86 35.90
CA THR A 14 -11.48 3.15 34.73
C THR A 14 -11.74 4.65 34.66
N ILE A 15 -11.42 5.26 33.51
CA ILE A 15 -11.60 6.70 33.27
C ILE A 15 -12.86 6.90 32.42
N ASN A 16 -13.64 7.93 32.72
CA ASN A 16 -14.76 8.33 31.86
C ASN A 16 -14.20 8.88 30.54
N ILE A 17 -14.74 8.40 29.42
CA ILE A 17 -14.31 8.80 28.08
C ILE A 17 -14.37 10.31 27.85
N GLU A 18 -15.28 11.04 28.51
CA GLU A 18 -15.38 12.50 28.44
C GLU A 18 -14.15 13.24 29.01
N GLN A 19 -13.38 12.57 29.87
CA GLN A 19 -12.17 13.12 30.50
C GLN A 19 -10.90 12.83 29.69
N ILE A 20 -11.01 11.98 28.65
CA ILE A 20 -9.87 11.59 27.82
C ILE A 20 -9.69 12.62 26.71
N PRO A 21 -8.47 13.08 26.40
CA PRO A 21 -8.22 13.93 25.25
C PRO A 21 -8.74 13.29 23.96
N ILE A 22 -9.47 14.07 23.16
CA ILE A 22 -10.13 13.59 21.94
C ILE A 22 -9.16 12.90 20.96
N ASP A 23 -7.91 13.34 20.91
CA ASP A 23 -6.86 12.73 20.08
C ASP A 23 -6.55 11.29 20.52
N LEU A 24 -6.53 11.02 21.82
CA LEU A 24 -6.30 9.68 22.36
C LEU A 24 -7.50 8.76 22.09
N ILE A 25 -8.72 9.29 22.22
CA ILE A 25 -9.94 8.57 21.85
C ILE A 25 -9.91 8.22 20.35
N ASN A 26 -9.56 9.16 19.49
CA ASN A 26 -9.43 8.93 18.05
C ASN A 26 -8.43 7.82 17.73
N VAL A 27 -7.29 7.76 18.42
CA VAL A 27 -6.32 6.66 18.26
C VAL A 27 -6.92 5.32 18.71
N LEU A 28 -7.53 5.26 19.89
CA LEU A 28 -8.12 4.02 20.43
C LEU A 28 -9.19 3.45 19.50
N PHE A 29 -10.08 4.28 18.99
CA PHE A 29 -11.15 3.84 18.10
C PHE A 29 -10.65 3.53 16.69
N ARG A 30 -9.61 4.21 16.18
CA ARG A 30 -8.96 3.81 14.93
C ARG A 30 -8.28 2.44 15.05
N LEU A 31 -7.73 2.11 16.22
CA LEU A 31 -7.18 0.77 16.46
C LEU A 31 -8.29 -0.29 16.58
N ALA A 32 -9.43 0.05 17.18
CA ALA A 32 -10.55 -0.87 17.34
C ALA A 32 -11.34 -1.12 16.04
N ILE A 33 -11.40 -0.12 15.15
CA ILE A 33 -12.14 -0.19 13.89
C ILE A 33 -11.20 -0.58 12.76
N ASP A 34 -11.50 -1.70 12.10
CA ASP A 34 -10.85 -2.14 10.85
C ASP A 34 -10.80 -0.97 9.84
N GLN A 35 -9.58 -0.52 9.52
CA GLN A 35 -9.31 0.69 8.73
C GLN A 35 -9.62 0.52 7.24
N GLY A 36 -9.86 -0.71 6.80
CA GLY A 36 -10.27 -0.99 5.44
C GLY A 36 -9.47 -2.11 4.81
N ARG A 37 -10.06 -2.68 3.76
CA ARG A 37 -9.54 -3.83 3.04
C ARG A 37 -9.94 -3.77 1.58
N GLU A 38 -9.04 -4.22 0.73
CA GLU A 38 -9.36 -4.44 -0.68
C GLU A 38 -10.37 -5.60 -0.77
N SER A 39 -11.43 -5.41 -1.54
CA SER A 39 -12.37 -6.47 -1.88
C SER A 39 -12.52 -6.57 -3.40
N ILE A 40 -12.72 -7.78 -3.88
CA ILE A 40 -12.98 -8.07 -5.29
C ILE A 40 -14.49 -8.25 -5.44
N ILE A 41 -15.13 -7.38 -6.22
CA ILE A 41 -16.57 -7.50 -6.48
C ILE A 41 -16.73 -8.16 -7.85
N ASN A 42 -17.20 -9.41 -7.84
CA ASN A 42 -17.59 -10.09 -9.06
C ASN A 42 -18.97 -9.58 -9.48
N SER A 43 -19.04 -8.80 -10.57
CA SER A 43 -20.32 -8.43 -11.15
C SER A 43 -20.87 -9.60 -11.94
N THR A 44 -21.76 -10.40 -11.34
CA THR A 44 -22.52 -11.42 -12.07
C THR A 44 -23.59 -10.73 -12.91
N ASN A 45 -23.44 -10.81 -14.23
CA ASN A 45 -24.46 -10.35 -15.16
C ASN A 45 -25.62 -11.35 -15.17
N ARG A 46 -26.87 -10.91 -15.07
CA ARG A 46 -28.05 -11.78 -15.26
C ARG A 46 -28.07 -12.45 -16.65
N ASN A 47 -27.31 -11.92 -17.60
CA ASN A 47 -27.28 -12.35 -19.01
C ASN A 47 -25.97 -13.07 -19.42
N GLY A 48 -25.14 -13.54 -18.46
CA GLY A 48 -24.01 -14.43 -18.76
C GLY A 48 -22.78 -13.80 -19.47
N GLY A 49 -22.76 -12.50 -19.76
CA GLY A 49 -21.59 -11.82 -20.34
C GLY A 49 -20.47 -11.60 -19.31
N TYR A 50 -19.23 -11.96 -19.65
CA TYR A 50 -18.03 -11.74 -18.83
C TYR A 50 -17.75 -10.23 -18.66
N ARG A 51 -17.77 -9.73 -17.42
CA ARG A 51 -17.21 -8.42 -17.08
C ARG A 51 -15.88 -8.60 -16.35
N PRO A 52 -14.88 -7.73 -16.57
CA PRO A 52 -13.64 -7.74 -15.80
C PRO A 52 -13.93 -7.62 -14.30
N LYS A 53 -13.18 -8.35 -13.48
CA LYS A 53 -13.25 -8.22 -12.02
C LYS A 53 -12.76 -6.83 -11.62
N VAL A 54 -13.61 -6.04 -10.98
CA VAL A 54 -13.23 -4.70 -10.48
C VAL A 54 -12.88 -4.82 -9.00
N ARG A 55 -11.67 -4.40 -8.64
CA ARG A 55 -11.24 -4.34 -7.25
C ARG A 55 -11.57 -2.98 -6.66
N HIS A 56 -12.01 -2.99 -5.41
CA HIS A 56 -12.33 -1.79 -4.67
C HIS A 56 -11.61 -1.81 -3.33
N TRP A 57 -10.99 -0.69 -2.99
CA TRP A 57 -10.58 -0.41 -1.63
C TRP A 57 -11.79 0.05 -0.83
N ASN A 58 -12.17 -0.71 0.19
CA ASN A 58 -13.26 -0.36 1.07
C ASN A 58 -12.68 0.06 2.40
N GLY A 59 -12.82 1.33 2.75
CA GLY A 59 -12.41 1.88 4.02
C GLY A 59 -13.57 2.47 4.78
N LYS A 60 -13.24 2.90 6.00
CA LYS A 60 -14.14 3.66 6.87
C LYS A 60 -13.42 4.92 7.31
N ILE A 61 -14.09 6.05 7.26
CA ILE A 61 -13.63 7.26 7.92
C ILE A 61 -14.31 7.27 9.28
N VAL A 62 -13.49 7.30 10.33
CA VAL A 62 -13.95 7.36 11.72
C VAL A 62 -13.50 8.69 12.30
N GLN A 63 -14.46 9.45 12.80
CA GLN A 63 -14.23 10.74 13.44
C GLN A 63 -15.01 10.80 14.75
N ILE A 64 -14.34 11.29 15.80
CA ILE A 64 -14.93 11.47 17.11
C ILE A 64 -14.78 12.94 17.50
N GLU A 65 -15.88 13.53 17.97
CA GLU A 65 -15.95 14.92 18.40
C GLU A 65 -16.65 15.03 19.76
N HIS A 66 -16.23 16.01 20.57
CA HIS A 66 -17.06 16.47 21.67
C HIS A 66 -18.17 17.38 21.13
N LYS A 67 -19.39 17.15 21.58
CA LYS A 67 -20.56 18.00 21.40
C LYS A 67 -21.11 18.36 22.77
N ASP A 68 -22.01 19.33 22.81
CA ASP A 68 -22.60 19.84 24.05
C ASP A 68 -23.28 18.74 24.90
N ASP A 69 -23.80 17.69 24.25
CA ASP A 69 -24.48 16.55 24.88
C ASP A 69 -23.60 15.28 25.02
N GLY A 70 -22.27 15.40 24.88
CA GLY A 70 -21.33 14.30 25.07
C GLY A 70 -20.43 14.03 23.87
N ILE A 71 -20.22 12.76 23.52
CA ILE A 71 -19.31 12.37 22.44
C ILE A 71 -20.10 11.88 21.22
N LEU A 72 -19.80 12.47 20.06
CA LEU A 72 -20.34 12.05 18.77
C LEU A 72 -19.31 11.20 18.02
N LEU A 73 -19.70 10.00 17.64
CA LEU A 73 -18.95 9.12 16.74
C LEU A 73 -19.59 9.14 15.34
N THR A 74 -18.83 9.57 14.35
CA THR A 74 -19.22 9.56 12.94
C THR A 74 -18.43 8.47 12.21
N ILE A 75 -19.15 7.63 11.45
CA ILE A 75 -18.57 6.58 10.61
C ILE A 75 -19.11 6.71 9.19
N ASP A 76 -18.22 7.00 8.26
CA ASP A 76 -18.54 7.03 6.83
C ASP A 76 -17.87 5.88 6.09
N PHE A 77 -18.60 5.25 5.16
CA PHE A 77 -18.08 4.19 4.32
C PHE A 77 -17.47 4.78 3.04
N VAL A 78 -16.25 4.37 2.71
CA VAL A 78 -15.53 4.83 1.52
C VAL A 78 -15.24 3.65 0.62
N GLN A 79 -15.67 3.73 -0.63
CA GLN A 79 -15.33 2.75 -1.67
C GLN A 79 -14.57 3.46 -2.79
N LYS A 80 -13.31 3.07 -3.00
CA LYS A 80 -12.47 3.60 -4.08
C LYS A 80 -12.12 2.48 -5.05
N PRO A 81 -12.21 2.68 -6.38
CA PRO A 81 -11.66 1.70 -7.31
C PRO A 81 -10.17 1.53 -7.06
N SER A 82 -9.69 0.29 -7.07
CA SER A 82 -8.28 -0.03 -6.85
C SER A 82 -7.73 -0.73 -8.08
N THR A 83 -6.72 -0.12 -8.69
CA THR A 83 -5.93 -0.70 -9.78
C THR A 83 -4.51 -0.94 -9.31
N THR A 84 -3.88 -1.99 -9.82
CA THR A 84 -2.45 -2.22 -9.60
C THR A 84 -1.64 -1.32 -10.53
N CYS A 85 -0.40 -1.00 -10.15
CA CYS A 85 0.48 -0.29 -11.07
C CYS A 85 0.78 -1.10 -12.33
N TYR A 86 0.80 -2.43 -12.23
CA TYR A 86 0.92 -3.34 -13.37
C TYR A 86 -0.23 -3.16 -14.38
N GLU A 87 -1.49 -3.16 -13.92
CA GLU A 87 -2.65 -2.93 -14.79
C GLU A 87 -2.67 -1.54 -15.42
N GLU A 88 -2.18 -0.51 -14.72
CA GLU A 88 -2.01 0.83 -15.30
C GLU A 88 -0.92 0.83 -16.39
N LEU A 89 0.21 0.16 -16.15
CA LEU A 89 1.28 0.00 -17.14
C LEU A 89 0.80 -0.78 -18.38
N GLU A 90 0.08 -1.88 -18.18
CA GLU A 90 -0.52 -2.66 -19.26
C GLU A 90 -1.52 -1.81 -20.05
N ARG A 91 -2.32 -0.98 -19.38
CA ARG A 91 -3.24 -0.04 -20.05
C ARG A 91 -2.50 0.93 -20.96
N PHE A 92 -1.40 1.52 -20.50
CA PHE A 92 -0.57 2.41 -21.34
C PHE A 92 0.07 1.66 -22.51
N TYR A 93 0.51 0.43 -22.28
CA TYR A 93 1.06 -0.42 -23.34
C TYR A 93 0.01 -0.74 -24.41
N MET A 94 -1.23 -1.06 -23.99
CA MET A 94 -2.32 -1.42 -24.89
C MET A 94 -2.98 -0.23 -25.60
N SER A 95 -2.86 1.00 -25.08
CA SER A 95 -3.58 2.18 -25.60
C SER A 95 -3.09 2.69 -26.96
N LYS A 96 -2.28 1.92 -27.70
CA LYS A 96 -1.72 2.26 -29.03
C LYS A 96 -0.91 3.57 -29.02
N CYS A 97 -0.42 4.01 -27.86
CA CYS A 97 0.53 5.12 -27.71
C CYS A 97 1.95 4.70 -28.15
N GLY A 98 2.09 4.10 -29.34
CA GLY A 98 3.34 3.57 -29.89
C GLY A 98 4.54 4.49 -29.63
N ASP A 99 5.67 3.86 -29.30
CA ASP A 99 6.95 4.45 -28.88
C ASP A 99 6.96 5.36 -27.63
N ASP A 100 5.80 5.82 -27.14
CA ASP A 100 5.70 6.84 -26.07
C ASP A 100 4.94 6.38 -24.81
N TYR A 101 4.61 5.08 -24.72
CA TYR A 101 3.90 4.57 -23.54
C TYR A 101 4.72 4.74 -22.25
N GLN A 102 6.05 4.67 -22.35
CA GLN A 102 6.92 4.83 -21.19
C GLN A 102 6.89 6.26 -20.63
N GLU A 103 6.90 7.29 -21.49
CA GLU A 103 6.79 8.67 -20.99
C GLU A 103 5.39 8.96 -20.47
N SER A 104 4.36 8.45 -21.15
CA SER A 104 2.96 8.53 -20.68
C SER A 104 2.79 7.91 -19.30
N ALA A 105 3.33 6.71 -19.10
CA ALA A 105 3.32 6.03 -17.80
C ALA A 105 4.10 6.81 -16.73
N ARG A 106 5.29 7.33 -17.06
CA ARG A 106 6.07 8.18 -16.13
C ARG A 106 5.31 9.43 -15.72
N LYS A 107 4.71 10.14 -16.69
CA LYS A 107 3.93 11.36 -16.45
C LYS A 107 2.74 11.12 -15.53
N GLU A 108 2.08 9.98 -15.69
CA GLU A 108 0.89 9.65 -14.89
C GLU A 108 1.22 9.05 -13.52
N LEU A 109 2.27 8.24 -13.41
CA LEU A 109 2.53 7.44 -12.20
C LEU A 109 3.56 8.07 -11.24
N ILE A 110 4.56 8.80 -11.74
CA ILE A 110 5.56 9.43 -10.87
C ILE A 110 4.87 10.47 -9.97
N ASN A 111 5.31 10.52 -8.70
CA ASN A 111 4.72 11.30 -7.60
C ASN A 111 3.39 10.80 -7.05
N LYS A 112 2.77 9.75 -7.62
CA LYS A 112 1.60 9.13 -6.99
C LYS A 112 1.99 8.30 -5.77
N LEU A 113 1.05 8.22 -4.83
CA LEU A 113 1.15 7.34 -3.68
C LEU A 113 0.59 5.96 -4.02
N VAL A 114 1.30 4.93 -3.61
CA VAL A 114 0.94 3.52 -3.81
C VAL A 114 1.01 2.76 -2.49
N LEU A 115 0.12 1.79 -2.32
CA LEU A 115 0.01 0.98 -1.11
C LEU A 115 0.60 -0.41 -1.36
N THR A 116 1.61 -0.80 -0.59
CA THR A 116 2.21 -2.14 -0.67
C THR A 116 1.32 -3.16 0.04
N ARG A 117 0.83 -4.17 -0.68
CA ARG A 117 -0.06 -5.21 -0.11
C ARG A 117 0.57 -6.04 1.01
N TYR A 118 1.90 -6.21 1.02
CA TYR A 118 2.57 -7.10 1.96
C TYR A 118 2.79 -6.49 3.36
N ASP A 119 2.94 -5.15 3.46
CA ASP A 119 3.16 -4.46 4.73
C ASP A 119 2.25 -3.25 4.95
N ASN A 120 1.28 -3.02 4.04
CA ASN A 120 0.34 -1.90 4.04
C ASN A 120 1.00 -0.52 4.16
N ARG A 121 2.23 -0.37 3.65
CA ARG A 121 2.91 0.92 3.63
C ARG A 121 2.52 1.73 2.40
N THR A 122 2.21 3.00 2.64
CA THR A 122 2.02 3.96 1.55
C THR A 122 3.36 4.58 1.18
N GLN A 123 3.75 4.46 -0.07
CA GLN A 123 5.03 4.95 -0.58
C GLN A 123 4.80 5.77 -1.86
N ARG A 124 5.70 6.70 -2.15
CA ARG A 124 5.59 7.56 -3.35
C ARG A 124 6.41 6.94 -4.48
N ILE A 125 5.86 6.91 -5.69
CA ILE A 125 6.63 6.54 -6.88
C ILE A 125 7.61 7.66 -7.20
N ASP A 126 8.90 7.35 -7.18
CA ASP A 126 9.95 8.31 -7.57
C ASP A 126 10.37 8.16 -9.03
N ASN A 127 10.35 6.93 -9.56
CA ASN A 127 10.68 6.65 -10.96
C ASN A 127 10.12 5.29 -11.41
N ILE A 128 10.20 5.02 -12.71
CA ILE A 128 9.94 3.70 -13.31
C ILE A 128 11.15 3.31 -14.16
N ASP A 129 11.73 2.15 -13.87
CA ASP A 129 12.82 1.55 -14.62
C ASP A 129 12.27 0.50 -15.59
N PHE A 130 12.36 0.80 -16.90
CA PHE A 130 11.90 -0.09 -17.96
C PHE A 130 13.02 -0.96 -18.55
N GLN A 131 14.24 -0.85 -18.03
CA GLN A 131 15.39 -1.66 -18.44
C GLN A 131 15.62 -2.83 -17.49
N LEU A 132 15.20 -2.68 -16.23
CA LEU A 132 15.26 -3.72 -15.21
C LEU A 132 13.93 -4.45 -15.09
N THR A 133 14.02 -5.74 -14.76
CA THR A 133 12.86 -6.61 -14.54
C THR A 133 13.03 -7.38 -13.23
N PRO A 134 11.95 -7.92 -12.62
CA PRO A 134 12.07 -8.75 -11.43
C PRO A 134 12.98 -9.96 -11.58
N ALA A 135 13.08 -10.53 -12.79
CA ALA A 135 13.93 -11.68 -13.07
C ALA A 135 15.42 -11.31 -13.24
N THR A 136 15.72 -10.08 -13.67
CA THR A 136 17.09 -9.62 -13.95
C THR A 136 17.70 -8.81 -12.81
N PHE A 137 16.86 -8.18 -11.98
CA PHE A 137 17.33 -7.39 -10.86
C PHE A 137 17.78 -8.28 -9.69
N THR A 138 19.01 -8.07 -9.25
CA THR A 138 19.58 -8.69 -8.04
C THR A 138 19.90 -7.61 -7.01
N PHE A 139 19.70 -7.95 -5.74
CA PHE A 139 20.15 -7.07 -4.67
C PHE A 139 21.68 -7.05 -4.62
N ASN A 140 22.27 -5.86 -4.46
CA ASN A 140 23.71 -5.67 -4.29
C ASN A 140 24.22 -6.12 -2.90
N ASP A 141 23.60 -7.14 -2.32
CA ASP A 141 24.05 -7.79 -1.10
C ASP A 141 24.77 -9.11 -1.45
N ASP A 142 25.41 -9.72 -0.44
CA ASP A 142 26.16 -10.97 -0.61
C ASP A 142 25.26 -12.15 -1.05
N SER A 143 23.93 -11.97 -1.04
CA SER A 143 22.97 -13.04 -1.32
C SER A 143 22.73 -13.27 -2.82
N GLN A 144 23.05 -12.29 -3.68
CA GLN A 144 22.74 -12.34 -5.13
C GLN A 144 21.29 -12.79 -5.42
N THR A 145 20.37 -12.51 -4.50
CA THR A 145 18.98 -12.95 -4.60
C THR A 145 18.26 -12.11 -5.65
N THR A 146 17.52 -12.77 -6.55
CA THR A 146 16.68 -12.04 -7.50
C THR A 146 15.53 -11.36 -6.77
N LEU A 147 14.96 -10.34 -7.40
CA LEU A 147 13.79 -9.68 -6.85
C LEU A 147 12.61 -10.65 -6.66
N MET A 148 12.41 -11.58 -7.60
CA MET A 148 11.39 -12.62 -7.50
C MET A 148 11.58 -13.52 -6.27
N ASP A 149 12.78 -14.04 -6.08
CA ASP A 149 13.10 -14.94 -4.96
C ASP A 149 12.95 -14.22 -3.62
N TYR A 150 13.35 -12.94 -3.55
CA TYR A 150 13.19 -12.13 -2.35
C TYR A 150 11.71 -12.01 -1.94
N TYR A 151 10.81 -11.70 -2.88
CA TYR A 151 9.38 -11.59 -2.57
C TYR A 151 8.75 -12.94 -2.21
N LEU A 152 9.17 -14.02 -2.88
CA LEU A 152 8.71 -15.37 -2.56
C LEU A 152 9.15 -15.80 -1.15
N HIS A 153 10.43 -15.70 -0.83
CA HIS A 153 10.95 -16.17 0.45
C HIS A 153 10.54 -15.29 1.64
N LYS A 154 10.46 -13.97 1.45
CA LYS A 154 10.18 -13.05 2.56
C LYS A 154 8.70 -12.84 2.84
N PHE A 155 7.87 -12.86 1.79
CA PHE A 155 6.45 -12.50 1.89
C PHE A 155 5.49 -13.58 1.36
N ASP A 156 6.01 -14.74 0.91
CA ASP A 156 5.22 -15.81 0.28
C ASP A 156 4.41 -15.29 -0.93
N MET A 157 5.03 -14.38 -1.70
CA MET A 157 4.40 -13.73 -2.85
C MET A 157 5.07 -14.13 -4.16
N THR A 158 4.29 -14.71 -5.07
CA THR A 158 4.75 -15.01 -6.44
C THR A 158 4.49 -13.83 -7.37
N ILE A 159 5.54 -13.32 -8.00
CA ILE A 159 5.45 -12.35 -9.09
C ILE A 159 5.04 -13.10 -10.36
N LYS A 160 3.92 -12.70 -10.99
CA LYS A 160 3.37 -13.41 -12.16
C LYS A 160 4.08 -13.08 -13.47
N ASP A 161 4.41 -11.81 -13.66
CA ASP A 161 5.09 -11.32 -14.85
C ASP A 161 6.58 -11.04 -14.52
N PRO A 162 7.51 -11.91 -14.94
CA PRO A 162 8.94 -11.74 -14.68
C PRO A 162 9.59 -10.60 -15.48
N ASP A 163 8.93 -10.12 -16.54
CA ASP A 163 9.47 -9.14 -17.50
C ASP A 163 8.87 -7.74 -17.30
N GLN A 164 8.00 -7.57 -16.32
CA GLN A 164 7.41 -6.27 -16.00
C GLN A 164 8.49 -5.25 -15.58
N PRO A 165 8.32 -3.95 -15.91
CA PRO A 165 9.24 -2.91 -15.47
C PRO A 165 9.17 -2.70 -13.95
N LEU A 166 10.23 -2.14 -13.37
CA LEU A 166 10.31 -1.90 -11.92
C LEU A 166 9.86 -0.49 -11.52
N ILE A 167 9.10 -0.41 -10.42
CA ILE A 167 8.72 0.85 -9.80
C ILE A 167 9.75 1.20 -8.72
N VAL A 168 10.27 2.41 -8.78
CA VAL A 168 11.36 2.85 -7.92
C VAL A 168 10.83 3.74 -6.81
N TYR A 169 11.26 3.44 -5.59
CA TYR A 169 11.10 4.29 -4.43
C TYR A 169 12.43 4.59 -3.79
N CYS A 170 12.62 5.86 -3.51
CA CYS A 170 13.81 6.41 -2.92
C CYS A 170 13.42 6.96 -1.55
N PRO A 171 13.60 6.18 -0.46
CA PRO A 171 13.38 6.69 0.88
C PRO A 171 14.37 7.84 1.13
N ARG A 172 13.87 9.08 1.14
CA ARG A 172 14.69 10.25 1.47
C ARG A 172 14.84 10.32 2.99
N ARG A 173 16.05 10.09 3.50
CA ARG A 173 16.39 10.49 4.87
C ARG A 173 16.80 11.96 4.88
N PRO A 174 16.35 12.77 5.86
CA PRO A 174 16.86 14.13 6.01
C PRO A 174 18.38 14.10 6.20
N GLY A 175 19.13 14.72 5.27
CA GLY A 175 20.59 14.88 5.36
C GLY A 175 21.47 13.82 4.64
N GLU A 176 20.89 12.82 4.00
CA GLU A 176 21.65 11.79 3.23
C GLU A 176 21.65 12.17 1.73
N ASN A 177 22.82 12.54 1.17
CA ASN A 177 22.97 12.87 -0.26
C ASN A 177 23.07 11.61 -1.16
N THR A 178 23.22 10.43 -0.55
CA THR A 178 23.27 9.15 -1.25
C THR A 178 21.91 8.48 -1.23
N VAL A 179 21.32 8.35 -2.42
CA VAL A 179 20.10 7.57 -2.63
C VAL A 179 20.46 6.10 -2.43
N ARG A 180 19.99 5.49 -1.33
CA ARG A 180 20.00 4.03 -1.20
C ARG A 180 18.88 3.49 -2.09
N ILE A 181 19.22 3.07 -3.31
CA ILE A 181 18.32 2.37 -4.25
C ILE A 181 18.10 0.92 -3.76
N ASN A 182 17.76 0.76 -2.48
CA ASN A 182 17.61 -0.55 -1.85
C ASN A 182 16.15 -0.99 -1.76
N HIS A 183 15.20 -0.17 -2.22
CA HIS A 183 13.78 -0.43 -2.10
C HIS A 183 13.08 -0.13 -3.42
N PHE A 184 13.21 -1.03 -4.39
CA PHE A 184 12.25 -1.07 -5.48
C PHE A 184 10.90 -1.46 -4.88
N ILE A 185 9.91 -0.57 -4.99
CA ILE A 185 8.53 -0.94 -4.73
C ILE A 185 8.17 -1.89 -5.85
N ILE A 186 8.01 -3.17 -5.54
CA ILE A 186 7.10 -3.97 -6.34
C ILE A 186 5.75 -3.88 -5.67
N ILE A 187 4.84 -3.29 -6.43
CA ILE A 187 3.40 -3.44 -6.30
C ILE A 187 2.93 -3.73 -7.73
N MET A 188 2.23 -4.81 -8.05
CA MET A 188 1.54 -5.85 -7.29
C MET A 188 1.12 -6.97 -8.27
N ILE A 189 0.93 -8.19 -7.75
CA ILE A 189 0.17 -9.37 -8.27
C ILE A 189 -0.58 -9.21 -9.59
#